data_AF-A0A9W4KX05-F1
#
_entry.id   AF-A0A9W4KX05-F1
#
_cell.length_a   1.000
_cell.length_b   1.000
_cell.length_c   1.000
_cell.angle_alpha   90.00
_cell.angle_beta   90.00
_cell.angle_gamma   90.00
#
_symmetry.space_group_name_H-M   'P 1'
#
loop_
_entity.id
_entity.type
_entity.pdbx_description
1 polymer ?
#
loop_
_entity_poly.entity_id
_entity_poly.type
_entity_poly.pdbx_seq_one_letter_code
_entity_poly.pdbx_strand_id
1 'polypeptide(L)'
;MSKETFIKEIAPYAQKIQQEFKILPSVVIAQACLESGYGTSLLASKGKNIFGTKGDFKGESVIIQTMEYVNGVPVQVWNKFRKYPSWEESLRDLANLYVKGTSWNRSLYTAVIGEKDYRKALKAIFDAGYASDPNYIEKLVNLIETSDLTKYDASIEEVYHIVQKGDTVSALAKAYGSTQVQIQQWNGLVDLNLIKVNQRLRVK
;
A
#
# COMPACT_ATOMS: atom_id res chain seq x y z
N MET A 1 13.03 2.72 -18.08
CA MET A 1 12.09 1.70 -17.58
C MET A 1 10.75 1.91 -18.31
N SER A 2 10.09 0.86 -18.80
CA SER A 2 8.76 1.02 -19.41
C SER A 2 7.66 1.08 -18.34
N LYS A 3 6.44 1.48 -18.74
CA LYS A 3 5.26 1.49 -17.86
C LYS A 3 4.98 0.11 -17.27
N GLU A 4 5.01 -0.92 -18.13
CA GLU A 4 4.74 -2.31 -17.78
C GLU A 4 5.84 -2.88 -16.88
N THR A 5 7.11 -2.54 -17.14
CA THR A 5 8.22 -2.96 -16.27
C THR A 5 8.05 -2.39 -14.87
N PHE A 6 7.70 -1.10 -14.75
CA PHE A 6 7.48 -0.49 -13.44
C PHE A 6 6.32 -1.15 -12.69
N ILE A 7 5.17 -1.37 -13.35
CA ILE A 7 4.02 -2.05 -12.75
C ILE A 7 4.40 -3.46 -12.26
N LYS A 8 5.08 -4.25 -13.09
CA LYS A 8 5.51 -5.61 -12.73
C LYS A 8 6.48 -5.62 -11.56
N GLU A 9 7.38 -4.64 -11.47
CA GLU A 9 8.34 -4.51 -10.38
C GLU A 9 7.64 -4.25 -9.03
N ILE A 10 6.64 -3.37 -9.01
CA ILE A 10 6.00 -2.96 -7.75
C ILE A 10 4.79 -3.82 -7.35
N ALA A 11 4.21 -4.59 -8.28
CA ALA A 11 3.03 -5.40 -8.03
C ALA A 11 3.19 -6.38 -6.85
N PRO A 12 4.30 -7.13 -6.71
CA PRO A 12 4.50 -8.01 -5.55
C PRO A 12 4.48 -7.26 -4.21
N TYR A 13 5.00 -6.03 -4.17
CA TYR A 13 4.99 -5.20 -2.95
C TYR A 13 3.57 -4.71 -2.63
N ALA A 14 2.82 -4.27 -3.64
CA ALA A 14 1.42 -3.87 -3.50
C ALA A 14 0.54 -5.04 -3.00
N GLN A 15 0.79 -6.26 -3.48
CA GLN A 15 0.09 -7.47 -3.01
C GLN A 15 0.43 -7.81 -1.55
N LYS A 16 1.68 -7.66 -1.11
CA LYS A 16 2.02 -7.77 0.32
C LYS A 16 1.28 -6.72 1.17
N ILE A 17 1.23 -5.48 0.69
CA ILE A 17 0.48 -4.39 1.34
C ILE A 17 -1.00 -4.76 1.49
N GLN A 18 -1.61 -5.39 0.48
CA GLN A 18 -2.99 -5.88 0.60
C GLN A 18 -3.15 -6.92 1.72
N GLN A 19 -2.24 -7.89 1.80
CA GLN A 19 -2.33 -8.95 2.81
C GLN A 19 -2.25 -8.39 4.24
N GLU A 20 -1.34 -7.44 4.45
CA GLU A 20 -1.03 -6.85 5.75
C GLU A 20 -2.00 -5.73 6.16
N PHE A 21 -2.34 -4.84 5.23
CA PHE A 21 -3.07 -3.61 5.51
C PHE A 21 -4.47 -3.55 4.88
N LYS A 22 -4.87 -4.59 4.12
CA LYS A 22 -6.18 -4.66 3.46
C LYS A 22 -6.45 -3.49 2.50
N ILE A 23 -5.41 -2.95 1.86
CA ILE A 23 -5.50 -1.89 0.85
C ILE A 23 -5.36 -2.53 -0.54
N LEU A 24 -6.19 -2.12 -1.50
CA LEU A 24 -6.20 -2.66 -2.86
C LEU A 24 -4.87 -2.40 -3.61
N PRO A 25 -4.20 -3.45 -4.13
CA PRO A 25 -3.02 -3.32 -4.97
C PRO A 25 -3.23 -2.40 -6.17
N SER A 26 -4.38 -2.48 -6.84
CA SER A 26 -4.74 -1.64 -7.98
C SER A 26 -4.65 -0.16 -7.66
N VAL A 27 -5.16 0.25 -6.49
CA VAL A 27 -5.09 1.63 -5.99
C VAL A 27 -3.64 2.03 -5.72
N VAL A 28 -2.87 1.21 -4.99
CA VAL A 28 -1.46 1.50 -4.66
C VAL A 28 -0.60 1.62 -5.92
N ILE A 29 -0.76 0.71 -6.88
CA ILE A 29 -0.01 0.71 -8.14
C ILE A 29 -0.40 1.91 -8.98
N ALA A 30 -1.69 2.24 -9.09
CA ALA A 30 -2.15 3.39 -9.87
C ALA A 30 -1.62 4.70 -9.31
N GLN A 31 -1.69 4.90 -7.99
CA GLN A 31 -1.08 6.06 -7.34
C GLN A 31 0.42 6.08 -7.61
N ALA A 32 1.12 4.96 -7.43
CA ALA A 32 2.56 4.91 -7.69
C ALA A 32 2.92 5.30 -9.12
N CYS A 33 2.16 4.83 -10.13
CA CYS A 33 2.37 5.20 -11.52
C CYS A 33 2.14 6.69 -11.76
N LEU A 34 1.05 7.26 -11.24
CA LEU A 34 0.70 8.67 -11.44
C LEU A 34 1.71 9.60 -10.75
N GLU A 35 2.03 9.34 -9.49
CA GLU A 35 2.81 10.22 -8.62
C GLU A 35 4.30 10.23 -8.99
N SER A 36 4.81 9.13 -9.55
CA SER A 36 6.23 8.99 -9.91
C SER A 36 6.53 9.05 -11.40
N GLY A 37 5.50 9.18 -12.25
CA GLY A 37 5.66 9.01 -13.69
C GLY A 37 6.25 7.65 -14.03
N TYR A 38 5.67 6.57 -13.51
CA TYR A 38 6.17 5.19 -13.66
C TYR A 38 7.62 5.01 -13.18
N GLY A 39 7.95 5.60 -12.02
CA GLY A 39 9.26 5.51 -11.38
C GLY A 39 10.35 6.37 -12.01
N THR A 40 10.03 7.13 -13.05
CA THR A 40 11.02 7.90 -13.82
C THR A 40 11.31 9.28 -13.25
N SER A 41 10.47 9.80 -12.33
CA SER A 41 10.74 11.07 -11.69
C SER A 41 12.09 11.06 -10.97
N LEU A 42 12.75 12.22 -10.90
CA LEU A 42 14.05 12.36 -10.27
C LEU A 42 14.03 11.88 -8.81
N LEU A 43 12.94 12.19 -8.10
CA LEU A 43 12.75 11.80 -6.71
C LEU A 43 12.49 10.29 -6.55
N ALA A 44 11.69 9.68 -7.42
CA ALA A 44 11.45 8.23 -7.38
C ALA A 44 12.70 7.44 -7.76
N SER A 45 13.47 7.91 -8.75
CA SER A 45 14.69 7.23 -9.21
C SER A 45 15.85 7.35 -8.22
N LYS A 46 16.14 8.56 -7.70
CA LYS A 46 17.26 8.82 -6.78
C LYS A 46 16.94 8.57 -5.31
N GLY A 47 15.75 8.98 -4.87
CA GLY A 47 15.32 8.89 -3.47
C GLY A 47 14.50 7.65 -3.15
N LYS A 48 14.16 6.84 -4.16
CA LYS A 48 13.16 5.75 -4.05
C LYS A 48 11.83 6.23 -3.47
N ASN A 49 11.53 7.53 -3.60
CA ASN A 49 10.36 8.18 -3.03
C ASN A 49 9.33 8.40 -4.14
N ILE A 50 8.33 7.53 -4.17
CA ILE A 50 7.30 7.48 -5.21
C ILE A 50 6.28 8.62 -5.05
N PHE A 51 5.97 9.00 -3.81
CA PHE A 51 4.81 9.83 -3.47
C PHE A 51 5.17 11.28 -3.09
N GLY A 52 6.42 11.68 -3.29
CA GLY A 52 6.84 13.05 -2.93
C GLY A 52 6.83 13.33 -1.43
N THR A 53 6.94 12.30 -0.58
CA THR A 53 6.81 12.46 0.87
C THR A 53 7.95 13.34 1.41
N LYS A 54 7.60 14.50 1.99
CA LYS A 54 8.56 15.44 2.58
C LYS A 54 9.12 14.91 3.93
N GLY A 55 10.31 15.37 4.31
CA GLY A 55 10.95 15.04 5.59
C GLY A 55 12.10 14.04 5.47
N ASP A 56 12.30 13.20 6.50
CA ASP A 56 13.27 12.10 6.51
C ASP A 56 12.59 10.74 6.75
N PHE A 57 13.25 9.68 6.30
CA PHE A 57 12.89 8.30 6.61
C PHE A 57 14.04 7.67 7.37
N LYS A 58 13.86 7.48 8.69
CA LYS A 58 14.90 6.93 9.59
C LYS A 58 16.22 7.71 9.49
N GLY A 59 16.14 9.04 9.43
CA GLY A 59 17.29 9.93 9.28
C GLY A 59 17.75 10.16 7.83
N GLU A 60 17.31 9.35 6.87
CA GLU A 60 17.70 9.48 5.46
C GLU A 60 16.79 10.45 4.70
N SER A 61 17.40 11.34 3.91
CA SER A 61 16.68 12.31 3.08
C SER A 61 17.45 12.65 1.80
N VAL A 62 16.75 13.23 0.84
CA VAL A 62 17.32 13.83 -0.35
C VAL A 62 16.79 15.26 -0.50
N ILE A 63 17.67 16.21 -0.78
CA ILE A 63 17.29 17.59 -1.07
C ILE A 63 17.19 17.73 -2.58
N ILE A 64 16.02 18.11 -3.08
CA ILE A 64 15.77 18.31 -4.50
C ILE A 64 15.17 19.69 -4.69
N GLN A 65 15.64 20.40 -5.71
CA GLN A 65 15.03 21.64 -6.16
C GLN A 65 13.72 21.33 -6.89
N THR A 66 12.61 21.89 -6.42
CA THR A 66 11.29 21.75 -7.03
C THR A 66 10.77 23.10 -7.48
N MET A 67 9.81 23.08 -8.40
CA MET A 67 9.04 24.27 -8.75
C MET A 67 7.79 24.31 -7.86
N GLU A 68 7.69 25.32 -7.01
CA GLU A 68 6.52 25.57 -6.17
C GLU A 68 5.78 26.79 -6.73
N TYR A 69 4.46 26.87 -6.55
CA TYR A 69 3.67 28.05 -6.92
C TYR A 69 3.33 28.84 -5.66
N VAL A 70 3.94 30.00 -5.49
CA VAL A 70 3.66 30.92 -4.37
C VAL A 70 2.86 32.08 -4.93
N ASN A 71 1.60 32.24 -4.49
CA ASN A 71 0.66 33.23 -5.02
C ASN A 71 0.51 33.16 -6.55
N GLY A 72 0.54 31.95 -7.12
CA GLY A 72 0.43 31.72 -8.57
C GLY A 72 1.73 31.93 -9.35
N VAL A 73 2.83 32.34 -8.71
CA VAL A 73 4.13 32.53 -9.35
C VAL A 73 5.01 31.29 -9.16
N PRO A 74 5.59 30.72 -10.24
CA PRO A 74 6.52 29.60 -10.12
C PRO A 74 7.85 30.07 -9.49
N VAL A 75 8.25 29.44 -8.39
CA VAL A 75 9.49 29.72 -7.65
C VAL A 75 10.25 28.41 -7.45
N GLN A 76 11.56 28.44 -7.66
CA GLN A 76 12.42 27.30 -7.36
C GLN A 76 12.71 27.22 -5.86
N VAL A 77 12.33 26.11 -5.23
CA VAL A 77 12.50 25.89 -3.79
C VAL A 77 13.27 24.60 -3.55
N TRP A 78 14.25 24.64 -2.67
CA TRP A 78 14.93 23.43 -2.18
C TRP A 78 14.06 22.76 -1.13
N ASN A 79 13.52 21.59 -1.47
CA ASN A 79 12.70 20.79 -0.57
C ASN A 79 13.46 19.55 -0.09
N LYS A 80 13.27 19.21 1.18
CA LYS A 80 13.79 17.98 1.80
C LYS A 80 12.74 16.88 1.71
N PHE A 81 13.08 15.79 1.04
CA PHE A 81 12.21 14.63 0.85
C PHE A 81 12.78 13.40 1.54
N ARG A 82 11.88 12.50 1.97
CA ARG A 82 12.26 11.20 2.48
C ARG A 82 13.06 10.44 1.43
N LYS A 83 14.11 9.74 1.86
CA LYS A 83 14.88 8.82 1.02
C LYS A 83 14.70 7.42 1.56
N TYR A 84 14.20 6.52 0.73
CA TYR A 84 13.90 5.15 1.12
C TYR A 84 14.98 4.17 0.64
N PRO A 85 15.17 3.05 1.35
CA PRO A 85 16.03 1.96 0.87
C PRO A 85 15.53 1.31 -0.43
N SER A 86 14.22 1.26 -0.64
CA SER A 86 13.58 0.61 -1.78
C SER A 86 12.22 1.25 -2.10
N TRP A 87 11.67 0.93 -3.27
CA TRP A 87 10.30 1.31 -3.60
C TRP A 87 9.28 0.60 -2.70
N GLU A 88 9.55 -0.63 -2.24
CA GLU A 88 8.71 -1.32 -1.26
C GLU A 88 8.51 -0.47 0.02
N GLU A 89 9.58 0.15 0.54
CA GLU A 89 9.49 1.01 1.72
C GLU A 89 8.69 2.29 1.44
N SER A 90 8.77 2.87 0.23
CA SER A 90 7.95 4.02 -0.14
C SER A 90 6.46 3.66 -0.25
N LEU A 91 6.13 2.51 -0.85
CA LEU A 91 4.75 1.98 -0.92
C LEU A 91 4.21 1.67 0.48
N ARG A 92 5.06 1.09 1.34
CA ARG A 92 4.69 0.77 2.72
C ARG A 92 4.48 2.03 3.55
N ASP A 93 5.20 3.11 3.28
CA ASP A 93 5.00 4.41 3.95
C ASP A 93 3.65 5.04 3.57
N LEU A 94 3.23 4.93 2.30
CA LEU A 94 1.86 5.28 1.88
C LEU A 94 0.81 4.43 2.62
N ALA A 95 0.99 3.11 2.66
CA ALA A 95 0.06 2.23 3.38
C ALA A 95 -0.04 2.60 4.87
N ASN A 96 1.09 2.98 5.50
CA ASN A 96 1.10 3.47 6.87
C ASN A 96 0.32 4.78 7.04
N LEU A 97 0.36 5.70 6.08
CA LEU A 97 -0.48 6.90 6.10
C LEU A 97 -1.97 6.52 6.15
N TYR A 98 -2.39 5.55 5.33
CA TYR A 98 -3.79 5.13 5.31
C TYR A 98 -4.23 4.45 6.61
N VAL A 99 -3.36 3.63 7.18
CA VAL A 99 -3.65 2.88 8.42
C VAL A 99 -3.59 3.77 9.66
N LYS A 100 -2.67 4.73 9.71
CA LYS A 100 -2.38 5.53 10.92
C LYS A 100 -2.94 6.95 10.87
N GLY A 101 -3.48 7.36 9.72
CA GLY A 101 -3.90 8.72 9.46
C GLY A 101 -2.75 9.73 9.62
N THR A 102 -3.11 10.98 9.83
CA THR A 102 -2.17 12.08 10.12
C THR A 102 -1.99 12.27 11.61
N SER A 103 -1.05 13.13 12.02
CA SER A 103 -0.87 13.49 13.43
C SER A 103 -2.13 14.12 14.04
N TRP A 104 -2.91 14.85 13.23
CA TRP A 104 -4.10 15.58 13.67
C TRP A 104 -5.41 14.78 13.48
N ASN A 105 -5.42 13.77 12.60
CA ASN A 105 -6.57 12.88 12.44
C ASN A 105 -6.11 11.45 12.11
N ARG A 106 -6.15 10.59 13.13
CA ARG A 106 -5.76 9.17 13.03
C ARG A 106 -6.73 8.32 12.23
N SER A 107 -7.96 8.78 12.05
CA SER A 107 -9.01 8.07 11.32
C SER A 107 -9.21 8.58 9.90
N LEU A 108 -8.38 9.52 9.43
CA LEU A 108 -8.59 10.26 8.19
C LEU A 108 -8.79 9.37 6.95
N TYR A 109 -8.08 8.25 6.89
CA TYR A 109 -8.06 7.34 5.74
C TYR A 109 -8.64 5.95 6.04
N THR A 110 -9.30 5.74 7.19
CA THR A 110 -9.73 4.39 7.59
C THR A 110 -10.74 3.75 6.64
N ALA A 111 -11.50 4.56 5.89
CA ALA A 111 -12.43 4.08 4.87
C ALA A 111 -11.75 3.40 3.66
N VAL A 112 -10.44 3.58 3.49
CA VAL A 112 -9.65 2.88 2.46
C VAL A 112 -9.36 1.43 2.85
N ILE A 113 -9.31 1.15 4.16
CA ILE A 113 -8.90 -0.13 4.71
C ILE A 113 -10.05 -1.14 4.59
N GLY A 114 -9.82 -2.22 3.84
CA GLY A 114 -10.81 -3.29 3.63
C GLY A 114 -11.85 -3.00 2.56
N GLU A 115 -11.81 -1.83 1.92
CA GLU A 115 -12.65 -1.53 0.75
C GLU A 115 -12.26 -2.44 -0.42
N LYS A 116 -13.27 -2.97 -1.11
CA LYS A 116 -13.13 -3.94 -2.20
C LYS A 116 -13.39 -3.31 -3.57
N ASP A 117 -13.97 -2.11 -3.60
CA ASP A 117 -14.23 -1.33 -4.80
C ASP A 117 -13.18 -0.22 -4.92
N TYR A 118 -12.33 -0.31 -5.95
CA TYR A 118 -11.26 0.67 -6.16
C TYR A 118 -11.79 2.09 -6.37
N ARG A 119 -13.00 2.28 -6.93
CA ARG A 119 -13.59 3.62 -7.13
C ARG A 119 -13.99 4.24 -5.80
N LYS A 120 -14.56 3.42 -4.88
CA LYS A 120 -14.87 3.87 -3.51
C LYS A 120 -13.60 4.16 -2.71
N ALA A 121 -12.58 3.31 -2.84
CA ALA A 121 -11.29 3.53 -2.18
C ALA A 121 -10.64 4.85 -2.65
N LEU A 122 -10.61 5.10 -3.96
CA LEU A 122 -10.10 6.35 -4.53
C LEU A 122 -10.92 7.57 -4.08
N LYS A 123 -12.24 7.44 -4.01
CA LYS A 123 -13.08 8.51 -3.49
C LYS A 123 -12.81 8.78 -2.02
N ALA A 124 -12.64 7.76 -1.18
CA ALA A 124 -12.26 7.92 0.22
C ALA A 124 -10.90 8.63 0.38
N ILE A 125 -9.91 8.27 -0.46
CA ILE A 125 -8.60 8.94 -0.49
C ILE A 125 -8.74 10.42 -0.86
N PHE A 126 -9.56 10.73 -1.87
CA PHE A 126 -9.80 12.10 -2.32
C PHE A 126 -10.57 12.93 -1.28
N ASP A 127 -11.67 12.40 -0.74
CA ASP A 127 -12.48 13.06 0.30
C ASP A 127 -11.66 13.34 1.57
N ALA A 128 -10.65 12.51 1.85
CA ALA A 128 -9.69 12.69 2.93
C ALA A 128 -8.64 13.80 2.66
N GLY A 129 -8.64 14.40 1.47
CA GLY A 129 -7.78 15.52 1.10
C GLY A 129 -6.39 15.13 0.60
N TYR A 130 -6.19 13.90 0.11
CA TYR A 130 -4.89 13.45 -0.40
C TYR A 130 -4.42 14.26 -1.62
N ALA A 131 -5.35 14.61 -2.51
CA ALA A 131 -5.10 15.38 -3.72
C ALA A 131 -6.15 16.47 -3.89
N SER A 132 -5.76 17.58 -4.52
CA SER A 132 -6.65 18.72 -4.84
C SER A 132 -7.04 18.80 -6.31
N ASP A 133 -6.42 17.99 -7.18
CA ASP A 133 -6.77 17.93 -8.60
C ASP A 133 -8.17 17.31 -8.76
N PRO A 134 -9.15 18.02 -9.33
CA PRO A 134 -10.52 17.50 -9.49
C PRO A 134 -10.58 16.24 -10.37
N ASN A 135 -9.58 16.01 -11.24
CA ASN A 135 -9.52 14.84 -12.11
C ASN A 135 -8.69 13.68 -11.51
N TYR A 136 -8.26 13.78 -10.24
CA TYR A 136 -7.40 12.78 -9.62
C TYR A 136 -8.01 11.37 -9.67
N ILE A 137 -9.28 11.25 -9.29
CA ILE A 137 -9.99 9.97 -9.30
C ILE A 137 -10.08 9.42 -10.72
N GLU A 138 -10.49 10.23 -11.70
CA GLU A 138 -10.66 9.79 -13.09
C GLU A 138 -9.33 9.34 -13.70
N LYS A 139 -8.23 10.04 -13.43
CA LYS A 139 -6.88 9.65 -13.88
C LYS A 139 -6.50 8.27 -13.34
N LEU A 140 -6.74 8.03 -12.05
CA LEU A 140 -6.41 6.75 -11.42
C LEU A 140 -7.32 5.61 -11.86
N VAL A 141 -8.62 5.87 -12.00
CA VAL A 141 -9.58 4.91 -12.58
C VAL A 141 -9.15 4.50 -13.99
N ASN A 142 -8.85 5.46 -14.86
CA ASN A 142 -8.41 5.19 -16.22
C ASN A 142 -7.14 4.32 -16.22
N LEU A 143 -6.18 4.64 -15.35
CA LEU A 143 -4.95 3.87 -15.22
C LEU A 143 -5.22 2.42 -14.76
N ILE A 144 -6.09 2.24 -13.75
CA ILE A 144 -6.51 0.93 -13.26
C ILE A 144 -7.14 0.11 -14.38
N GLU A 145 -8.05 0.70 -15.15
CA GLU A 145 -8.79 -0.01 -16.20
C GLU A 145 -7.92 -0.33 -17.41
N THR A 146 -7.17 0.66 -17.93
CA THR A 146 -6.34 0.47 -19.13
C THR A 146 -5.13 -0.42 -18.91
N SER A 147 -4.61 -0.49 -17.69
CA SER A 147 -3.49 -1.37 -17.33
C SER A 147 -3.97 -2.71 -16.71
N ASP A 148 -5.29 -2.90 -16.60
CA ASP A 148 -5.93 -4.07 -15.98
C ASP A 148 -5.30 -4.35 -14.60
N LEU A 149 -5.28 -3.35 -13.71
CA LEU A 149 -4.59 -3.47 -12.42
C LEU A 149 -5.38 -4.27 -11.39
N THR A 150 -6.70 -4.43 -11.58
CA THR A 150 -7.54 -5.25 -10.71
C THR A 150 -7.12 -6.71 -10.71
N LYS A 151 -6.39 -7.20 -11.72
CA LYS A 151 -5.78 -8.55 -11.69
C LYS A 151 -4.82 -8.76 -10.52
N TYR A 152 -4.28 -7.69 -9.95
CA TYR A 152 -3.40 -7.74 -8.78
C TYR A 152 -4.18 -7.72 -7.47
N ASP A 153 -5.44 -7.27 -7.48
CA ASP A 153 -6.32 -7.31 -6.33
C ASP A 153 -6.71 -8.76 -6.06
N ALA A 154 -6.06 -9.38 -5.07
CA ALA A 154 -6.53 -10.68 -4.62
C ALA A 154 -7.93 -10.50 -4.04
N SER A 155 -8.86 -11.37 -4.42
CA SER A 155 -10.00 -11.65 -3.54
C SER A 155 -9.41 -12.18 -2.24
N ILE A 156 -9.48 -11.39 -1.18
CA ILE A 156 -9.18 -11.87 0.17
C ILE A 156 -10.34 -12.78 0.56
N GLU A 157 -10.34 -13.97 0.00
CA GLU A 157 -11.25 -15.04 0.40
C GLU A 157 -10.73 -15.56 1.73
N GLU A 158 -11.41 -15.17 2.80
CA GLU A 158 -11.05 -15.58 4.14
C GLU A 158 -11.38 -17.07 4.27
N VAL A 159 -10.37 -17.90 4.17
CA VAL A 159 -10.53 -19.35 4.33
C VAL A 159 -10.36 -19.64 5.81
N TYR A 160 -11.30 -20.40 6.37
CA TYR A 160 -11.26 -20.84 7.75
C TYR A 160 -11.12 -22.35 7.84
N HIS A 161 -10.29 -22.78 8.77
CA HIS A 161 -10.11 -24.18 9.14
C HIS A 161 -10.62 -24.40 10.56
N ILE A 162 -11.34 -25.50 10.78
CA ILE A 162 -11.73 -25.95 12.12
C ILE A 162 -10.69 -26.94 12.59
N VAL A 163 -9.88 -26.53 13.58
CA VAL A 163 -8.73 -27.30 14.07
C VAL A 163 -9.14 -28.71 14.47
N GLN A 164 -8.45 -29.68 13.90
CA GLN A 164 -8.58 -31.10 14.20
C GLN A 164 -7.42 -31.57 15.09
N LYS A 165 -7.60 -32.74 15.70
CA LYS A 165 -6.54 -33.34 16.53
C LYS A 165 -5.31 -33.63 15.65
N GLY A 166 -4.17 -33.03 15.99
CA GLY A 166 -2.90 -33.23 15.28
C GLY A 166 -2.51 -32.07 14.36
N ASP A 167 -3.38 -31.08 14.17
CA ASP A 167 -3.01 -29.88 13.44
C ASP A 167 -1.91 -29.08 14.14
N THR A 168 -1.09 -28.42 13.34
CA THR A 168 -0.14 -27.42 13.78
C THR A 168 -0.26 -26.20 12.88
N VAL A 169 0.06 -25.00 13.40
CA VAL A 169 0.00 -23.78 12.58
C VAL A 169 0.97 -23.85 11.40
N SER A 170 2.11 -24.52 11.54
CA SER A 170 3.06 -24.73 10.45
C SER A 170 2.50 -25.63 9.33
N ALA A 171 1.82 -26.72 9.68
CA ALA A 171 1.17 -27.60 8.70
C ALA A 171 0.01 -26.90 7.99
N LEU A 172 -0.83 -26.17 8.73
CA LEU A 172 -1.93 -25.39 8.17
C LEU A 172 -1.42 -24.27 7.23
N ALA A 173 -0.38 -23.54 7.64
CA ALA A 173 0.25 -22.52 6.80
C ALA A 173 0.69 -23.11 5.44
N LYS A 174 1.39 -24.25 5.47
CA LYS A 174 1.82 -24.95 4.27
C LYS A 174 0.64 -25.43 3.42
N ALA A 175 -0.39 -26.01 4.04
CA ALA A 175 -1.55 -26.56 3.34
C ALA A 175 -2.38 -25.49 2.62
N TYR A 176 -2.53 -24.32 3.22
CA TYR A 176 -3.37 -23.23 2.72
C TYR A 176 -2.59 -22.15 1.95
N GLY A 177 -1.28 -22.29 1.80
CA GLY A 177 -0.43 -21.33 1.08
C GLY A 177 -0.26 -20.01 1.82
N SER A 178 -0.27 -20.04 3.16
CA SER A 178 -0.01 -18.90 4.04
C SER A 178 1.26 -19.13 4.86
N THR A 179 1.66 -18.15 5.66
CA THR A 179 2.79 -18.26 6.60
C THR A 179 2.30 -18.38 8.05
N GLN A 180 3.12 -18.95 8.92
CA GLN A 180 2.82 -19.01 10.35
C GLN A 180 2.58 -17.62 10.94
N VAL A 181 3.37 -16.62 10.52
CA VAL A 181 3.25 -15.22 10.95
C VAL A 181 1.89 -14.65 10.54
N GLN A 182 1.45 -14.92 9.31
CA GLN A 182 0.12 -14.49 8.85
C GLN A 182 -1.00 -15.12 9.65
N ILE A 183 -0.99 -16.45 9.84
CA ILE A 183 -2.01 -17.13 10.66
C ILE A 183 -1.99 -16.60 12.10
N GLN A 184 -0.81 -16.32 12.66
CA GLN A 184 -0.67 -15.72 13.98
C GLN A 184 -1.39 -14.38 14.07
N GLN A 185 -1.07 -13.47 13.15
CA GLN A 185 -1.58 -12.10 13.14
C GLN A 185 -3.08 -12.08 12.90
N TRP A 186 -3.59 -12.90 11.96
CA TRP A 186 -5.01 -12.95 11.62
C TRP A 186 -5.90 -13.48 12.75
N ASN A 187 -5.36 -14.30 13.63
CA ASN A 187 -6.10 -14.96 14.69
C ASN A 187 -5.72 -14.46 16.10
N GLY A 188 -4.82 -13.48 16.20
CA GLY A 188 -4.32 -12.99 17.47
C GLY A 188 -3.67 -14.07 18.34
N LEU A 189 -2.98 -15.04 17.73
CA LEU A 189 -2.35 -16.14 18.46
C LEU A 189 -1.11 -15.63 19.20
N VAL A 190 -1.12 -15.72 20.54
CA VAL A 190 0.03 -15.39 21.38
C VAL A 190 1.11 -16.49 21.28
N ASP A 191 0.69 -17.75 21.18
CA ASP A 191 1.55 -18.91 21.01
C ASP A 191 0.99 -19.80 19.87
N LEU A 192 1.85 -20.13 18.92
CA LEU A 192 1.53 -20.96 17.76
C LEU A 192 1.27 -22.43 18.13
N ASN A 193 1.70 -22.86 19.32
CA ASN A 193 1.53 -24.23 19.81
C ASN A 193 0.22 -24.44 20.59
N LEU A 194 -0.54 -23.38 20.88
CA LEU A 194 -1.73 -23.43 21.74
C LEU A 194 -3.07 -23.42 20.97
N ILE A 195 -3.07 -23.87 19.71
CA ILE A 195 -4.32 -24.05 18.97
C ILE A 195 -5.12 -25.23 19.54
N LYS A 196 -6.45 -25.09 19.64
CA LYS A 196 -7.33 -26.08 20.28
C LYS A 196 -8.23 -26.76 19.26
N VAL A 197 -8.51 -28.05 19.45
CA VAL A 197 -9.50 -28.77 18.64
C VAL A 197 -10.85 -28.02 18.66
N ASN A 198 -11.50 -27.94 17.50
CA ASN A 198 -12.70 -27.15 17.22
C ASN A 198 -12.52 -25.62 17.22
N GLN A 199 -11.30 -25.11 17.42
CA GLN A 199 -11.02 -23.69 17.21
C GLN A 199 -11.14 -23.36 15.72
N ARG A 200 -11.88 -22.30 15.40
CA ARG A 200 -11.94 -21.75 14.05
C ARG A 200 -10.74 -20.82 13.83
N LEU A 201 -9.83 -21.21 12.93
CA LEU A 201 -8.67 -20.41 12.54
C LEU A 201 -8.83 -19.88 11.13
N ARG A 202 -8.57 -18.59 10.94
CA ARG A 202 -8.34 -18.01 9.62
C ARG A 202 -6.99 -18.51 9.09
N VAL A 203 -7.01 -19.15 7.94
CA VAL A 203 -5.84 -19.75 7.29
C VAL A 203 -5.49 -19.11 5.94
N LYS A 204 -6.36 -18.23 5.42
CA LYS A 204 -6.15 -17.38 4.24
C LYS A 204 -6.92 -16.05 4.39
#